data_AF-A0A7K3VVF8-F1
#
_entry.id   AF-A0A7K3VVF8-F1
#
_cell.length_a   1.000
_cell.length_b   1.000
_cell.length_c   1.000
_cell.angle_alpha   90.00
_cell.angle_beta   90.00
_cell.angle_gamma   90.00
#
_symmetry.space_group_name_H-M   'P 1'
#
loop_
_entity.id
_entity.type
_entity.pdbx_description
1 polymer ?
#
loop_
_entity_poly.entity_id
_entity_poly.type
_entity_poly.pdbx_seq_one_letter_code
_entity_poly.pdbx_strand_id
1 'polypeptide(L)'
;MVEVVADFPGTRATRSGTYTHGKPCHNARGRASTDGVGGARTYHLTRRYGITAGEADAKLEYQGGLCAICRTAPAAHVDHDHVTGAVRALLCSTCNGGLGQFADDPGLMHVAALYAEGHREQQALARLPETPGVRPGADGRPGEPPVGSQRRPGAARGTRSTGRVNGERRQGAAGEVDG
;
A
#
# COMPACT_ATOMS: atom_id res chain seq x y z
N MET A 1 50.17 -5.75 -44.30
CA MET A 1 49.60 -4.96 -43.20
C MET A 1 50.12 -5.53 -41.90
N VAL A 2 50.83 -4.73 -41.10
CA VAL A 2 51.27 -5.15 -39.76
C VAL A 2 50.15 -4.77 -38.80
N GLU A 3 49.48 -5.74 -38.20
CA GLU A 3 48.48 -5.47 -37.16
C GLU A 3 49.20 -5.05 -35.86
N VAL A 4 48.71 -3.99 -35.22
CA VAL A 4 49.27 -3.50 -33.96
C VAL A 4 48.62 -4.20 -32.78
N VAL A 5 49.32 -4.29 -31.64
CA VAL A 5 48.82 -4.98 -30.42
C VAL A 5 47.42 -4.48 -30.00
N ALA A 6 47.11 -3.22 -30.28
CA ALA A 6 45.79 -2.63 -30.02
C ALA A 6 44.64 -3.25 -30.84
N ASP A 7 44.93 -3.94 -31.94
CA ASP A 7 43.93 -4.62 -32.78
C ASP A 7 43.47 -5.95 -32.19
N PHE A 8 44.12 -6.42 -31.12
CA PHE A 8 43.78 -7.66 -30.43
C PHE A 8 42.99 -7.36 -29.15
N PRO A 9 41.91 -8.12 -28.84
CA PRO A 9 41.21 -7.98 -27.58
C PRO A 9 42.10 -8.45 -26.42
N GLY A 10 41.97 -7.77 -25.28
CA GLY A 10 42.71 -8.10 -24.07
C GLY A 10 42.15 -9.32 -23.33
N THR A 11 43.00 -10.08 -22.67
CA THR A 11 42.62 -11.19 -21.79
C THR A 11 43.62 -11.37 -20.67
N ARG A 12 43.15 -11.81 -19.50
CA ARG A 12 44.02 -12.18 -18.36
C ARG A 12 44.53 -13.63 -18.45
N ALA A 13 44.01 -14.41 -19.40
CA ALA A 13 44.29 -15.84 -19.49
C ALA A 13 45.62 -16.16 -20.19
N THR A 14 46.20 -15.23 -20.97
CA THR A 14 47.42 -15.45 -21.74
C THR A 14 48.55 -14.57 -21.21
N ARG A 15 49.79 -15.05 -21.33
CA ARG A 15 50.99 -14.29 -20.92
C ARG A 15 51.17 -12.99 -21.71
N SER A 16 50.75 -12.97 -22.98
CA SER A 16 50.79 -11.76 -23.83
C SER A 16 49.72 -10.74 -23.47
N GLY A 17 48.73 -11.11 -22.65
CA GLY A 17 47.61 -10.25 -22.30
C GLY A 17 46.58 -10.05 -23.41
N THR A 18 46.69 -10.79 -24.52
CA THR A 18 45.83 -10.67 -25.71
C THR A 18 45.39 -12.03 -26.25
N TYR A 19 44.26 -12.05 -26.97
CA TYR A 19 43.83 -13.23 -27.74
C TYR A 19 44.70 -13.45 -28.98
N THR A 20 44.68 -14.67 -29.53
CA THR A 20 45.40 -15.04 -30.76
C THR A 20 44.78 -14.47 -32.03
N HIS A 21 43.53 -13.99 -31.96
CA HIS A 21 42.77 -13.44 -33.08
C HIS A 21 42.40 -11.98 -32.84
N GLY A 22 42.39 -11.18 -33.90
CA GLY A 22 42.06 -9.76 -33.84
C GLY A 22 40.60 -9.47 -33.47
N LYS A 23 40.34 -8.21 -33.13
CA LYS A 23 39.01 -7.68 -32.75
C LYS A 23 37.92 -7.99 -33.77
N PRO A 24 38.12 -7.90 -35.10
CA PRO A 24 37.08 -8.27 -36.06
C PRO A 24 36.62 -9.72 -35.92
N CYS A 25 37.58 -10.65 -35.79
CA CYS A 25 37.29 -12.07 -35.57
C CYS A 25 36.63 -12.31 -34.21
N HIS A 26 37.08 -11.60 -33.17
CA HIS A 26 36.50 -11.71 -31.82
C HIS A 26 35.03 -11.26 -31.82
N ASN A 27 34.73 -10.12 -32.43
CA ASN A 27 33.38 -9.59 -32.53
C ASN A 27 32.48 -10.47 -33.41
N ALA A 28 33.00 -11.01 -34.52
CA ALA A 28 32.27 -11.94 -35.36
C ALA A 28 31.92 -13.23 -34.60
N ARG A 29 32.86 -13.80 -33.85
CA ARG A 29 32.62 -14.96 -32.98
C ARG A 29 31.60 -14.66 -31.88
N GLY A 30 31.68 -13.48 -31.26
CA GLY A 30 30.72 -13.03 -30.26
C GLY A 30 29.30 -12.94 -30.83
N ARG A 31 29.15 -12.29 -32.00
CA ARG A 31 27.86 -12.20 -32.71
C ARG A 31 27.33 -13.58 -33.09
N ALA A 32 28.16 -14.43 -33.70
CA ALA A 32 27.76 -15.79 -34.06
C ALA A 32 27.27 -16.61 -32.84
N SER A 33 27.92 -16.43 -31.68
CA SER A 33 27.48 -17.06 -30.43
C SER A 33 26.14 -16.54 -29.94
N THR A 34 25.86 -15.24 -30.07
CA THR A 34 24.54 -14.67 -29.71
C THR A 34 23.47 -15.08 -30.72
N ASP A 35 23.79 -15.06 -32.02
CA ASP A 35 22.85 -15.37 -33.09
C ASP A 35 22.45 -16.85 -33.06
N GLY A 36 23.40 -17.75 -32.77
CA GLY A 36 23.16 -19.19 -32.64
C GLY A 36 22.21 -19.57 -31.50
N VAL A 37 21.99 -18.69 -30.51
CA VAL A 37 21.02 -18.90 -29.43
C VAL A 37 19.76 -18.05 -29.60
N GLY A 38 19.52 -17.45 -30.77
CA GLY A 38 18.34 -16.62 -31.03
C GLY A 38 18.49 -15.16 -30.58
N GLY A 39 19.71 -14.63 -30.58
CA GLY A 39 20.03 -13.24 -30.36
C GLY A 39 20.53 -12.90 -28.94
N ALA A 40 20.97 -11.66 -28.77
CA ALA A 40 21.58 -11.18 -27.52
C ALA A 40 20.63 -11.29 -26.31
N ARG A 41 19.33 -11.00 -26.48
CA ARG A 41 18.34 -11.10 -25.40
C ARG A 41 18.23 -12.54 -24.87
N THR A 42 18.05 -13.50 -25.77
CA THR A 42 17.98 -14.93 -25.42
C THR A 42 19.27 -15.38 -24.75
N TYR A 43 20.43 -15.03 -25.32
CA TYR A 43 21.74 -15.33 -24.73
C TYR A 43 21.85 -14.88 -23.26
N HIS A 44 21.44 -13.65 -22.94
CA HIS A 44 21.51 -13.12 -21.59
C HIS A 44 20.50 -13.78 -20.64
N LEU A 45 19.27 -14.01 -21.09
CA LEU A 45 18.23 -14.66 -20.29
C LEU A 45 18.61 -16.10 -19.96
N THR A 46 19.12 -16.85 -20.94
CA THR A 46 19.49 -18.25 -20.75
C THR A 46 20.66 -18.37 -19.77
N ARG A 47 21.67 -17.51 -19.89
CA ARG A 47 22.82 -17.54 -18.98
C ARG A 47 22.49 -17.16 -17.54
N ARG A 48 21.51 -16.28 -17.34
CA ARG A 48 21.18 -15.74 -16.01
C ARG A 48 20.05 -16.50 -15.32
N TYR A 49 19.07 -16.95 -16.09
CA TYR A 49 17.79 -17.49 -15.58
C TYR A 49 17.41 -18.84 -16.19
N GLY A 50 18.20 -19.38 -17.13
CA GLY A 50 17.90 -20.67 -17.76
C GLY A 50 16.71 -20.67 -18.71
N ILE A 51 16.17 -19.50 -19.09
CA ILE A 51 15.04 -19.39 -20.02
C ILE A 51 15.43 -18.64 -21.30
N THR A 52 14.66 -18.86 -22.36
CA THR A 52 14.77 -18.16 -23.64
C THR A 52 13.96 -16.87 -23.66
N ALA A 53 14.20 -16.02 -24.67
CA ALA A 53 13.37 -14.84 -24.92
C ALA A 53 11.89 -15.20 -25.12
N GLY A 54 11.61 -16.25 -25.91
CA GLY A 54 10.24 -16.70 -26.17
C GLY A 54 9.52 -17.21 -24.93
N GLU A 55 10.21 -17.91 -24.03
CA GLU A 55 9.62 -18.34 -22.75
C GLU A 55 9.33 -17.15 -21.82
N ALA A 56 10.22 -16.15 -21.80
CA ALA A 56 9.95 -14.91 -21.07
C ALA A 56 8.74 -14.17 -21.65
N ASP A 57 8.63 -14.11 -22.98
CA ASP A 57 7.52 -13.43 -23.66
C ASP A 57 6.20 -14.18 -23.44
N ALA A 58 6.20 -15.51 -23.47
CA ALA A 58 5.04 -16.32 -23.14
C ALA A 58 4.56 -16.11 -21.69
N LYS A 59 5.50 -16.02 -20.72
CA LYS A 59 5.16 -15.64 -19.34
C LYS A 59 4.56 -14.24 -19.25
N LEU A 60 5.13 -13.28 -20.00
CA LEU A 60 4.63 -11.90 -20.04
C LEU A 60 3.21 -11.83 -20.61
N GLU A 61 2.96 -12.56 -21.70
CA GLU A 61 1.65 -12.65 -22.35
C GLU A 61 0.62 -13.33 -21.44
N TYR A 62 0.98 -14.44 -20.79
CA TYR A 62 0.14 -15.10 -19.80
C TYR A 62 -0.25 -14.15 -18.64
N GLN A 63 0.66 -13.26 -18.27
CA GLN A 63 0.39 -12.23 -17.26
C GLN A 63 -0.38 -11.02 -17.81
N GLY A 64 -0.65 -10.93 -19.11
CA GLY A 64 -1.26 -9.76 -19.74
C GLY A 64 -0.36 -8.52 -19.72
N GLY A 65 0.96 -8.70 -19.74
CA GLY A 65 1.95 -7.62 -19.70
C GLY A 65 2.18 -6.99 -18.32
N LEU A 66 1.51 -7.48 -17.28
CA LEU A 66 1.50 -6.85 -15.95
C LEU A 66 2.25 -7.67 -14.90
N CYS A 67 2.76 -6.99 -13.88
CA CYS A 67 3.42 -7.59 -12.71
C CYS A 67 2.54 -8.69 -12.10
N ALA A 68 3.12 -9.88 -11.86
CA ALA A 68 2.37 -10.99 -11.28
C ALA A 68 1.87 -10.73 -9.85
N ILE A 69 2.54 -9.86 -9.09
CA ILE A 69 2.17 -9.52 -7.71
C ILE A 69 1.13 -8.40 -7.68
N CYS A 70 1.48 -7.19 -8.14
CA CYS A 70 0.62 -6.03 -7.95
C CYS A 70 -0.44 -5.86 -9.04
N ARG A 71 -0.29 -6.50 -10.21
CA ARG A 71 -1.20 -6.43 -11.37
C ARG A 71 -1.52 -5.01 -11.87
N THR A 72 -0.74 -4.00 -11.47
CA THR A 72 -0.97 -2.58 -11.82
C THR A 72 0.15 -1.93 -12.62
N ALA A 73 1.34 -2.52 -12.60
CA ALA A 73 2.54 -2.01 -13.26
C ALA A 73 3.04 -2.99 -14.31
N PRO A 74 3.74 -2.53 -15.36
CA PRO A 74 4.32 -3.42 -16.36
C PRO A 74 5.34 -4.37 -15.74
N ALA A 75 5.31 -5.63 -16.19
CA ALA A 75 6.28 -6.64 -15.82
C ALA A 75 7.58 -6.43 -16.63
N ALA A 76 8.69 -6.17 -15.94
CA ALA A 76 9.97 -5.82 -16.55
C ALA A 76 11.16 -6.66 -16.03
N HIS A 77 10.99 -7.33 -14.89
CA HIS A 77 12.05 -8.09 -14.22
C HIS A 77 11.68 -9.57 -14.12
N VAL A 78 12.65 -10.45 -14.34
CA VAL A 78 12.50 -11.89 -14.16
C VAL A 78 12.71 -12.24 -12.69
N ASP A 79 11.64 -12.68 -12.03
CA ASP A 79 11.67 -13.20 -10.67
C ASP A 79 12.01 -14.69 -10.69
N HIS A 80 12.96 -15.09 -9.84
CA HIS A 80 13.45 -16.45 -9.79
C HIS A 80 13.74 -16.84 -8.36
N ASP A 81 13.56 -18.12 -8.08
CA ASP A 81 13.86 -18.69 -6.79
C ASP A 81 15.37 -18.78 -6.57
N HIS A 82 15.88 -18.18 -5.49
CA HIS A 82 17.32 -18.14 -5.23
C HIS A 82 17.92 -19.49 -4.78
N VAL A 83 17.10 -20.49 -4.44
CA VAL A 83 17.56 -21.83 -4.03
C VAL A 83 17.66 -22.76 -5.25
N THR A 84 16.62 -22.74 -6.09
CA THR A 84 16.47 -23.66 -7.23
C THR A 84 16.88 -23.05 -8.57
N GLY A 85 16.95 -21.71 -8.65
CA GLY A 85 17.15 -20.98 -9.90
C GLY A 85 15.92 -20.95 -10.80
N ALA A 86 14.79 -21.55 -10.39
CA ALA A 86 13.59 -21.64 -11.21
C ALA A 86 12.90 -20.28 -11.36
N VAL A 87 12.57 -19.91 -12.60
CA VAL A 87 11.82 -18.68 -12.87
C VAL A 87 10.38 -18.81 -12.41
N ARG A 88 9.99 -17.97 -11.45
CA ARG A 88 8.64 -17.91 -10.91
C ARG A 88 7.75 -17.13 -11.89
N ALA A 89 7.97 -15.83 -12.01
CA ALA A 89 7.14 -14.91 -12.79
C ALA A 89 7.92 -13.69 -13.30
N LEU A 90 7.23 -12.77 -13.99
CA LEU A 90 7.76 -11.44 -14.28
C LEU A 90 7.12 -10.39 -13.36
N LEU A 91 7.94 -9.52 -12.78
CA LEU A 91 7.54 -8.52 -11.80
C LEU A 91 7.91 -7.10 -12.26
N CYS A 92 7.28 -6.10 -11.65
CA CYS A 92 7.75 -4.72 -11.73
C CYS A 92 8.98 -4.53 -10.82
N SER A 93 9.74 -3.45 -11.04
CA SER A 93 10.95 -3.14 -10.25
C SER A 93 10.66 -3.04 -8.76
N THR A 94 9.55 -2.42 -8.37
CA THR A 94 9.16 -2.23 -6.97
C THR A 94 8.85 -3.54 -6.27
N CYS A 95 8.03 -4.41 -6.87
CA CYS A 95 7.69 -5.70 -6.27
C CYS A 95 8.91 -6.62 -6.21
N ASN A 96 9.71 -6.69 -7.28
CA ASN A 96 10.92 -7.50 -7.31
C ASN A 96 11.94 -7.03 -6.25
N GLY A 97 12.15 -5.72 -6.14
CA GLY A 97 12.99 -5.15 -5.09
C GLY A 97 12.44 -5.43 -3.70
N GLY A 98 11.12 -5.29 -3.50
CA GLY A 98 10.44 -5.59 -2.25
C GLY A 98 10.67 -7.02 -1.76
N LEU A 99 10.57 -8.02 -2.65
CA LEU A 99 10.89 -9.41 -2.29
C LEU A 99 12.32 -9.55 -1.77
N GLY A 100 13.29 -8.96 -2.47
CA GLY A 100 14.70 -8.97 -2.06
C GLY A 100 14.96 -8.26 -0.72
N GLN A 101 14.23 -7.18 -0.41
CA GLN A 101 14.36 -6.48 0.88
C GLN A 101 13.87 -7.31 2.07
N PHE A 102 12.96 -8.26 1.82
CA PHE A 102 12.54 -9.25 2.81
C PHE A 102 13.30 -10.58 2.65
N ALA A 103 14.41 -10.60 1.93
CA ALA A 103 15.27 -11.77 1.70
C ALA A 103 14.51 -13.00 1.16
N ASP A 104 13.45 -12.78 0.37
CA ASP A 104 12.57 -13.83 -0.13
C ASP A 104 11.92 -14.69 0.98
N ASP A 105 11.84 -14.20 2.22
CA ASP A 105 11.24 -14.91 3.35
C ASP A 105 9.75 -14.55 3.51
N PRO A 106 8.82 -15.49 3.22
CA PRO A 106 7.39 -15.24 3.37
C PRO A 106 6.99 -14.98 4.82
N GLY A 107 7.66 -15.62 5.78
CA GLY A 107 7.38 -15.43 7.21
C GLY A 107 7.65 -13.99 7.63
N LEU A 108 8.79 -13.43 7.22
CA LEU A 108 9.12 -12.04 7.47
C LEU A 108 8.15 -11.07 6.80
N MET A 109 7.71 -11.35 5.56
CA MET A 109 6.71 -10.54 4.86
C MET A 109 5.37 -10.51 5.58
N HIS A 110 4.91 -11.65 6.11
CA HIS A 110 3.68 -11.72 6.90
C HIS A 110 3.77 -10.91 8.19
N VAL A 111 4.90 -11.01 8.91
CA VAL A 111 5.13 -10.21 10.11
C VAL A 111 5.17 -8.71 9.79
N ALA A 112 5.80 -8.32 8.67
CA ALA A 112 5.83 -6.93 8.22
C ALA A 112 4.43 -6.38 7.88
N ALA A 113 3.56 -7.20 7.28
CA ALA A 113 2.17 -6.83 7.01
C ALA A 113 1.41 -6.56 8.32
N LEU A 114 1.48 -7.48 9.28
CA LEU A 114 0.85 -7.33 10.60
C LEU A 114 1.36 -6.09 11.36
N TYR A 115 2.67 -5.84 11.30
CA TYR A 115 3.28 -4.64 11.90
C TYR A 115 2.69 -3.35 11.31
N ALA A 116 2.57 -3.27 9.98
CA ALA A 116 2.02 -2.11 9.30
C ALA A 116 0.53 -1.92 9.59
N GLU A 117 -0.26 -2.99 9.62
CA GLU A 117 -1.68 -2.98 9.96
C GLU A 117 -1.90 -2.51 11.39
N GLY A 118 -1.22 -3.13 12.38
CA GLY A 118 -1.35 -2.76 13.78
C GLY A 118 -1.01 -1.30 14.05
N HIS A 119 0.00 -0.75 13.40
CA HIS A 119 0.31 0.69 13.53
C HIS A 119 -0.72 1.60 12.85
N ARG A 120 -1.30 1.19 11.71
CA ARG A 120 -2.41 1.93 11.09
C ARG A 120 -3.63 1.96 12.00
N GLU A 121 -3.97 0.84 12.62
CA GLU A 121 -5.07 0.76 13.59
C GLU A 121 -4.82 1.64 14.80
N GLN A 122 -3.64 1.55 15.42
CA GLN A 122 -3.26 2.41 16.54
C GLN A 122 -3.38 3.90 16.20
N GLN A 123 -2.90 4.29 15.02
CA GLN A 123 -3.02 5.67 14.53
C GLN A 123 -4.47 6.07 14.25
N ALA A 124 -5.29 5.16 13.73
CA ALA A 124 -6.70 5.40 13.50
C ALA A 124 -7.47 5.58 14.83
N LEU A 125 -7.22 4.72 15.83
CA LEU A 125 -7.80 4.84 17.17
C LEU A 125 -7.37 6.16 17.84
N ALA A 126 -6.10 6.54 17.74
CA ALA A 126 -5.61 7.81 18.27
C ALA A 126 -6.21 9.06 17.59
N ARG A 127 -6.74 8.91 16.38
CA ARG A 127 -7.43 9.98 15.62
C ARG A 127 -8.93 10.01 15.87
N LEU A 128 -9.49 9.04 16.59
CA LEU A 128 -10.90 9.09 16.95
C LEU A 128 -11.14 10.32 17.84
N PRO A 129 -12.17 11.14 17.57
CA PRO A 129 -12.51 12.22 18.46
C PRO A 129 -12.83 11.63 19.84
N GLU A 130 -12.31 12.26 20.89
CA GLU A 130 -12.75 11.91 22.24
C GLU A 130 -14.27 12.00 22.26
N THR A 131 -14.94 10.94 22.72
CA THR A 131 -16.39 11.00 22.93
C THR A 131 -16.68 12.26 23.74
N PRO A 132 -17.52 13.21 23.26
CA PRO A 132 -17.94 14.33 24.10
C PRO A 132 -18.53 13.69 25.35
N GLY A 133 -17.84 13.86 26.47
CA GLY A 133 -18.06 13.03 27.65
C GLY A 133 -19.54 12.92 27.96
N VAL A 134 -20.06 11.69 27.96
CA VAL A 134 -21.15 11.38 28.87
C VAL A 134 -20.57 11.70 30.23
N ARG A 135 -20.88 12.89 30.74
CA ARG A 135 -20.57 13.24 32.12
C ARG A 135 -21.17 12.13 32.96
N PRO A 136 -20.39 11.33 33.70
CA PRO A 136 -20.98 10.39 34.64
C PRO A 136 -21.85 11.22 35.57
N GLY A 137 -23.15 10.93 35.57
CA GLY A 137 -24.15 11.45 36.49
C GLY A 137 -23.98 12.91 36.89
N ALA A 138 -24.81 13.79 36.31
CA ALA A 138 -25.36 14.88 37.11
C ALA A 138 -26.35 14.28 38.14
N ASP A 139 -25.89 13.31 38.93
CA ASP A 139 -26.61 12.77 40.06
C ASP A 139 -26.53 13.89 41.09
N GLY A 140 -27.70 14.44 41.42
CA GLY A 140 -27.87 15.72 42.09
C GLY A 140 -26.97 15.90 43.31
N ARG A 141 -26.65 17.17 43.59
CA ARG A 141 -26.02 17.58 44.85
C ARG A 141 -26.68 16.83 46.01
N PRO A 142 -25.91 16.16 46.89
CA PRO A 142 -26.50 15.56 48.07
C PRO A 142 -27.10 16.69 48.92
N GLY A 143 -28.43 16.74 49.00
CA GLY A 143 -29.14 17.63 49.91
C GLY A 143 -30.17 18.58 49.30
N GLU A 144 -30.42 18.60 47.99
CA GLU A 144 -31.56 19.35 47.44
C GLU A 144 -32.82 18.47 47.39
N PRO A 145 -33.81 18.67 48.28
CA PRO A 145 -35.07 17.93 48.20
C PRO A 145 -35.81 18.34 46.92
N PRO A 146 -36.57 17.43 46.29
CA PRO A 146 -37.29 17.73 45.07
C PRO A 146 -38.27 18.88 45.33
N VAL A 147 -38.09 19.98 44.59
CA VAL A 147 -39.06 21.06 44.54
C VAL A 147 -40.34 20.50 43.94
N GLY A 148 -41.36 20.31 44.79
CA GLY A 148 -42.69 19.89 44.35
C GLY A 148 -43.16 18.52 44.81
N SER A 149 -43.03 18.17 46.10
CA SER A 149 -43.96 17.19 46.69
C SER A 149 -45.25 17.91 47.08
N GLN A 150 -46.27 17.81 46.23
CA GLN A 150 -47.61 18.19 46.62
C GLN A 150 -48.11 17.29 47.76
N ARG A 151 -48.37 17.89 48.92
CA ARG A 151 -49.56 17.70 49.78
C ARG A 151 -49.32 18.39 51.12
N ARG A 152 -50.02 19.49 51.36
CA ARG A 152 -50.26 20.02 52.71
C ARG A 152 -51.74 19.79 53.03
N PRO A 153 -52.12 18.87 53.92
CA PRO A 153 -53.52 18.74 54.31
C PRO A 153 -53.89 19.80 55.35
N GLY A 154 -55.05 20.44 55.16
CA GLY A 154 -55.83 21.11 56.20
C GLY A 154 -55.35 22.50 56.63
N ALA A 155 -55.94 23.55 56.05
CA ALA A 155 -56.09 24.83 56.74
C ALA A 155 -57.50 25.38 56.47
N ALA A 156 -58.24 25.61 57.56
CA ALA A 156 -59.59 26.12 57.54
C ALA A 156 -59.64 27.60 57.13
N ARG A 157 -60.73 27.92 56.42
CA ARG A 157 -61.44 29.19 56.16
C ARG A 157 -60.77 30.51 56.58
N GLY A 158 -60.66 31.42 55.61
CA GLY A 158 -60.52 32.86 55.84
C GLY A 158 -60.99 33.65 54.62
N THR A 159 -62.10 34.37 54.77
CA THR A 159 -62.69 35.25 53.76
C THR A 159 -61.90 36.55 53.67
N ARG A 160 -61.31 36.89 52.51
CA ARG A 160 -61.03 38.30 52.16
C ARG A 160 -61.18 38.52 50.66
N SER A 161 -62.16 39.35 50.33
CA SER A 161 -62.40 39.95 49.03
C SER A 161 -61.54 41.21 48.86
N THR A 162 -60.86 41.33 47.74
CA THR A 162 -60.51 42.57 47.02
C THR A 162 -60.05 42.10 45.64
N GLY A 163 -60.76 42.27 44.52
CA GLY A 163 -61.36 43.50 44.05
C GLY A 163 -60.33 44.29 43.25
N ARG A 164 -60.01 43.88 42.01
CA ARG A 164 -59.87 44.80 40.86
C ARG A 164 -59.57 44.07 39.55
N VAL A 165 -60.05 44.74 38.51
CA VAL A 165 -60.29 44.36 37.13
C VAL A 165 -59.16 44.85 36.20
N ASN A 166 -59.25 44.38 34.94
CA ASN A 166 -58.62 44.86 33.70
C ASN A 166 -57.31 44.14 33.32
N GLY A 167 -57.14 43.60 32.12
CA GLY A 167 -58.00 43.61 30.94
C GLY A 167 -57.43 42.72 29.83
N GLU A 168 -58.32 42.22 28.98
CA GLU A 168 -58.21 42.11 27.51
C GLU A 168 -56.87 42.58 26.89
N ARG A 169 -56.20 41.83 25.99
CA ARG A 169 -56.72 41.32 24.71
C ARG A 169 -55.70 40.43 23.95
N ARG A 170 -56.26 39.41 23.27
CA ARG A 170 -56.02 38.88 21.90
C ARG A 170 -54.62 38.34 21.54
N GLN A 171 -54.45 37.05 21.19
CA GLN A 171 -54.94 36.26 20.03
C GLN A 171 -54.33 36.63 18.66
N GLY A 172 -53.84 35.59 17.97
CA GLY A 172 -53.61 35.54 16.51
C GLY A 172 -52.22 35.02 16.14
N ALA A 173 -52.05 33.71 15.89
CA ALA A 173 -52.05 33.05 14.56
C ALA A 173 -50.66 33.14 13.90
N ALA A 174 -49.88 32.05 13.76
CA ALA A 174 -50.06 30.91 12.86
C ALA A 174 -50.22 31.33 11.39
N GLY A 175 -49.20 31.05 10.57
CA GLY A 175 -49.18 31.34 9.14
C GLY A 175 -47.82 31.01 8.52
N GLU A 176 -47.76 29.83 7.93
CA GLU A 176 -46.68 29.19 7.20
C GLU A 176 -46.52 29.75 5.77
N VAL A 177 -45.46 29.27 5.10
CA VAL A 177 -45.25 29.03 3.64
C VAL A 177 -44.26 29.89 2.84
N ASP A 178 -43.27 29.12 2.35
CA ASP A 178 -42.49 29.09 1.12
C ASP A 178 -42.46 30.29 0.14
N GLY A 179 -41.23 30.60 -0.24
CA GLY A 179 -40.81 31.27 -1.48
C GLY A 179 -39.36 30.92 -1.79
#